data_AF-A0A318JAF4-F1
#
_entry.id   AF-A0A318JAF4-F1
#
_cell.length_a   1.000
_cell.length_b   1.000
_cell.length_c   1.000
_cell.angle_alpha   90.00
_cell.angle_beta   90.00
_cell.angle_gamma   90.00
#
_symmetry.space_group_name_H-M   'P 1'
#
loop_
_entity.id
_entity.type
_entity.pdbx_description
1 polymer ?
#
loop_
_entity_poly.entity_id
_entity_poly.type
_entity_poly.pdbx_seq_one_letter_code
_entity_poly.pdbx_strand_id
1 'polypeptide(L)'
;MKVQVLMFVHILRNLPEHPNWEGSFYEQLTEYGTWNKKEFWLLHRDLVLAAHELKDAETVDKQLAEAIVRLQANVDRLLMAHFDQNDVFTILDLSADETYAFKERFEMAVAGVFSGKVIAEDAFELINPLL
;
A
#
# COMPACT_ATOMS: atom_id res chain seq x y z
N MET A 1 13.66 -14.90 -14.95
CA MET A 1 13.52 -15.48 -13.59
C MET A 1 12.07 -15.26 -13.17
N LYS A 2 11.26 -16.31 -12.95
CA LYS A 2 9.86 -16.12 -12.52
C LYS A 2 9.89 -15.80 -11.03
N VAL A 3 9.76 -14.52 -10.67
CA VAL A 3 9.51 -14.11 -9.29
C VAL A 3 8.20 -14.79 -8.88
N GLN A 4 8.28 -15.59 -7.82
CA GLN A 4 7.17 -16.44 -7.43
C GLN A 4 6.08 -15.54 -6.83
N VAL A 5 4.92 -15.48 -7.48
CA VAL A 5 3.73 -14.68 -7.11
C VAL A 5 3.32 -14.86 -5.64
N LEU A 6 3.71 -15.98 -5.01
CA LEU A 6 3.53 -16.27 -3.58
C LEU A 6 4.28 -15.31 -2.63
N MET A 7 5.26 -14.53 -3.11
CA MET A 7 6.13 -13.71 -2.27
C MET A 7 5.50 -12.38 -1.85
N PHE A 8 4.49 -11.89 -2.58
CA PHE A 8 3.84 -10.59 -2.33
C PHE A 8 2.34 -10.75 -2.05
N VAL A 9 2.01 -11.70 -1.18
CA VAL A 9 0.63 -12.12 -0.89
C VAL A 9 -0.24 -10.95 -0.45
N HIS A 10 0.29 -9.97 0.29
CA HIS A 10 -0.48 -8.84 0.76
C HIS A 10 -0.75 -7.81 -0.34
N ILE A 11 0.06 -7.72 -1.40
CA ILE A 11 -0.28 -6.88 -2.55
C ILE A 11 -1.52 -7.43 -3.25
N LEU A 12 -1.51 -8.72 -3.58
CA LEU A 12 -2.61 -9.37 -4.30
C LEU A 12 -3.86 -9.54 -3.45
N ARG A 13 -3.69 -9.80 -2.14
CA ARG A 13 -4.79 -9.94 -1.18
C ARG A 13 -5.65 -8.68 -1.09
N ASN A 14 -5.09 -7.50 -1.36
CA ASN A 14 -5.81 -6.23 -1.32
C ASN A 14 -6.72 -5.98 -2.54
N LEU A 15 -6.73 -6.88 -3.54
CA LEU A 15 -7.65 -6.80 -4.67
C LEU A 15 -9.02 -7.40 -4.30
N PRO A 16 -10.15 -6.72 -4.60
CA PRO A 16 -11.49 -7.20 -4.26
C PRO A 16 -11.84 -8.60 -4.78
N GLU A 17 -11.26 -9.00 -5.91
CA GLU A 17 -11.45 -10.34 -6.48
C GLU A 17 -10.67 -11.47 -5.77
N HIS A 18 -9.81 -11.15 -4.79
CA HIS A 18 -8.99 -12.14 -4.11
C HIS A 18 -9.82 -12.96 -3.10
N PRO A 19 -9.70 -14.30 -3.02
CA PRO A 19 -10.52 -15.13 -2.12
C PRO A 19 -10.40 -14.79 -0.62
N ASN A 20 -9.28 -14.20 -0.22
CA ASN A 20 -9.00 -13.76 1.15
C ASN A 20 -9.00 -12.22 1.29
N TRP A 21 -9.79 -11.52 0.47
CA TRP A 21 -9.86 -10.05 0.48
C TRP A 21 -10.42 -9.49 1.80
N GLU A 22 -11.35 -10.20 2.44
CA GLU A 22 -11.89 -9.82 3.75
C GLU A 22 -10.77 -9.63 4.80
N GLY A 23 -10.85 -8.50 5.52
CA GLY A 23 -9.84 -8.11 6.49
C GLY A 23 -8.49 -7.69 5.89
N SER A 24 -8.41 -7.45 4.57
CA SER A 24 -7.25 -6.81 3.95
C SER A 24 -7.24 -5.30 4.25
N PHE A 25 -6.09 -4.65 4.08
CA PHE A 25 -5.98 -3.20 4.32
C PHE A 25 -7.00 -2.40 3.50
N TYR A 26 -7.13 -2.68 2.21
CA TYR A 26 -8.01 -1.95 1.31
C TYR A 26 -9.48 -2.23 1.60
N GLU A 27 -9.84 -3.46 1.96
CA GLU A 27 -11.21 -3.77 2.42
C GLU A 27 -11.57 -2.95 3.67
N GLN A 28 -10.67 -2.95 4.66
CA GLN A 28 -10.88 -2.20 5.89
C GLN A 28 -11.03 -0.69 5.65
N LEU A 29 -10.22 -0.15 4.72
CA LEU A 29 -10.26 1.25 4.35
C LEU A 29 -11.53 1.61 3.57
N THR A 30 -11.91 0.81 2.56
CA THR A 30 -13.02 1.16 1.67
C THR A 30 -14.39 0.90 2.28
N GLU A 31 -14.54 -0.14 3.10
CA GLU A 31 -15.85 -0.53 3.67
C GLU A 31 -16.12 0.15 5.02
N TYR A 32 -15.07 0.38 5.83
CA TYR A 32 -15.22 0.89 7.20
C TYR A 32 -14.48 2.19 7.48
N GLY A 33 -13.81 2.80 6.48
CA GLY A 33 -13.03 4.01 6.68
C GLY A 33 -11.90 3.84 7.72
N THR A 34 -11.42 2.61 7.91
CA THR A 34 -10.46 2.27 8.96
C THR A 34 -9.09 2.02 8.34
N TRP A 35 -8.10 2.83 8.71
CA TRP A 35 -6.70 2.60 8.36
C TRP A 35 -6.09 1.53 9.27
N ASN A 36 -6.43 0.26 9.03
CA ASN A 36 -5.91 -0.85 9.82
C ASN A 36 -4.37 -0.90 9.75
N LYS A 37 -3.71 -0.32 10.77
CA LYS A 37 -2.25 -0.12 10.80
C LYS A 37 -1.50 -1.43 10.62
N LYS A 38 -1.98 -2.53 11.22
CA LYS A 38 -1.35 -3.85 11.09
C LYS A 38 -1.37 -4.34 9.65
N GLU A 39 -2.54 -4.31 9.00
CA GLU A 39 -2.67 -4.76 7.61
C GLU A 39 -1.93 -3.83 6.64
N PHE A 40 -1.90 -2.53 6.93
CA PHE A 40 -1.07 -1.57 6.20
C PHE A 40 0.41 -1.96 6.25
N TRP A 41 0.95 -2.25 7.44
CA TRP A 41 2.37 -2.60 7.57
C TRP A 41 2.73 -3.91 6.86
N LEU A 42 1.80 -4.87 6.80
CA LEU A 42 1.98 -6.11 6.02
C LEU A 42 2.02 -5.82 4.51
N LEU A 43 1.13 -4.96 4.01
CA LEU A 43 1.15 -4.49 2.63
C LEU A 43 2.44 -3.71 2.32
N HIS A 44 2.81 -2.75 3.17
CA HIS A 44 4.02 -1.95 3.02
C HIS A 44 5.27 -2.82 2.96
N ARG A 45 5.38 -3.83 3.84
CA ARG A 45 6.48 -4.80 3.81
C ARG A 45 6.57 -5.49 2.45
N ASP A 46 5.45 -6.00 1.91
CA ASP A 46 5.45 -6.67 0.62
C ASP A 46 5.83 -5.72 -0.54
N LEU A 47 5.44 -4.44 -0.47
CA LEU A 47 5.89 -3.40 -1.42
C LEU A 47 7.41 -3.16 -1.33
N VAL A 48 7.96 -3.01 -0.12
CA VAL A 48 9.41 -2.82 0.08
C VAL A 48 10.20 -4.05 -0.38
N LEU A 49 9.70 -5.26 -0.08
CA LEU A 49 10.30 -6.50 -0.58
C LEU A 49 10.26 -6.56 -2.11
N ALA A 50 9.14 -6.20 -2.73
CA ALA A 50 9.03 -6.13 -4.18
C ALA A 50 10.04 -5.14 -4.78
N ALA A 51 10.21 -3.96 -4.17
CA ALA A 51 11.22 -2.98 -4.58
C ALA A 51 12.65 -3.54 -4.51
N HIS A 52 12.99 -4.29 -3.46
CA HIS A 52 14.30 -4.93 -3.33
C HIS A 52 14.53 -6.02 -4.40
N GLU A 53 13.55 -6.91 -4.55
CA GLU A 53 13.68 -8.11 -5.39
C GLU A 53 13.60 -7.79 -6.90
N LEU A 54 12.96 -6.68 -7.26
CA LEU A 54 12.79 -6.23 -8.64
C LEU A 54 13.79 -5.15 -9.06
N LYS A 55 14.70 -4.71 -8.18
CA LYS A 55 15.61 -3.57 -8.45
C LYS A 55 16.47 -3.75 -9.72
N ASP A 56 16.85 -4.99 -10.01
CA ASP A 56 17.69 -5.37 -11.16
C ASP A 56 16.86 -6.01 -12.28
N ALA A 57 15.53 -6.07 -12.13
CA ALA A 57 14.64 -6.64 -13.13
C ALA A 57 14.37 -5.65 -14.25
N GLU A 58 14.50 -6.07 -15.51
CA GLU A 58 14.16 -5.24 -16.67
C GLU A 58 12.65 -4.96 -16.79
N THR A 59 11.83 -5.84 -16.22
CA THR A 59 10.37 -5.75 -16.28
C THR A 59 9.74 -6.22 -14.98
N VAL A 60 8.62 -5.59 -14.61
CA VAL A 60 7.74 -6.06 -13.53
C VAL A 60 6.70 -6.99 -14.15
N ASP A 61 6.35 -8.07 -13.45
CA ASP A 61 5.26 -8.95 -13.85
C ASP A 61 3.96 -8.16 -14.06
N LYS A 62 3.25 -8.43 -15.14
CA LYS A 62 2.05 -7.66 -15.52
C LYS A 62 0.96 -7.72 -14.46
N GLN A 63 0.72 -8.88 -13.84
CA GLN A 63 -0.31 -9.03 -12.83
C GLN A 63 0.06 -8.27 -11.56
N LEU A 64 1.34 -8.33 -11.17
CA LEU A 64 1.84 -7.56 -10.04
C LEU A 64 1.74 -6.05 -10.28
N ALA A 65 2.18 -5.58 -11.45
CA ALA A 65 2.09 -4.16 -11.82
C ALA A 65 0.63 -3.66 -11.83
N GLU A 66 -0.28 -4.44 -12.41
CA GLU A 66 -1.71 -4.13 -12.42
C GLU A 66 -2.27 -4.06 -10.98
N ALA A 67 -1.92 -5.02 -10.13
CA ALA A 67 -2.37 -5.05 -8.74
C ALA A 67 -1.92 -3.80 -7.97
N ILE A 68 -0.65 -3.41 -8.11
CA ILE A 68 -0.08 -2.25 -7.43
C ILE A 68 -0.73 -0.96 -7.92
N VAL A 69 -0.87 -0.77 -9.23
CA VAL A 69 -1.46 0.45 -9.81
C VAL A 69 -2.94 0.57 -9.41
N ARG A 70 -3.70 -0.53 -9.44
CA ARG A 70 -5.10 -0.52 -9.00
C ARG A 70 -5.21 -0.20 -7.50
N LEU A 71 -4.37 -0.81 -6.67
CA LEU A 71 -4.36 -0.56 -5.24
C LEU A 71 -4.01 0.90 -4.94
N GLN A 72 -2.97 1.45 -5.59
CA GLN A 72 -2.60 2.85 -5.46
C GLN A 72 -3.76 3.78 -5.84
N ALA A 73 -4.31 3.62 -7.04
CA ALA A 73 -5.40 4.49 -7.51
C ALA A 73 -6.64 4.44 -6.59
N ASN A 74 -6.94 3.26 -6.05
CA ASN A 74 -8.05 3.09 -5.13
C ASN A 74 -7.81 3.78 -3.77
N VAL A 75 -6.62 3.61 -3.20
CA VAL A 75 -6.25 4.26 -1.93
C VAL A 75 -6.18 5.77 -2.11
N ASP A 76 -5.58 6.27 -3.19
CA ASP A 76 -5.48 7.70 -3.50
C ASP A 76 -6.86 8.33 -3.64
N ARG A 77 -7.82 7.65 -4.28
CA ARG A 77 -9.21 8.11 -4.38
C ARG A 77 -9.86 8.30 -3.00
N LEU A 78 -9.63 7.37 -2.07
CA LEU A 78 -10.19 7.45 -0.72
C LEU A 78 -9.48 8.53 0.12
N LEU A 79 -8.18 8.71 -0.05
CA LEU A 79 -7.44 9.82 0.54
C LEU A 79 -7.95 11.18 0.03
N MET A 80 -8.15 11.31 -1.28
CA MET A 80 -8.74 12.53 -1.88
C MET A 80 -10.13 12.82 -1.32
N ALA A 81 -10.98 11.79 -1.20
CA ALA A 81 -12.30 11.92 -0.60
C ALA A 81 -12.22 12.36 0.86
N HIS A 82 -11.33 11.76 1.67
CA HIS A 82 -11.14 12.14 3.07
C HIS A 82 -10.74 13.62 3.26
N PHE A 83 -9.96 14.18 2.33
CA PHE A 83 -9.53 15.58 2.39
C PHE A 83 -10.51 16.56 1.71
N ASP A 84 -11.52 16.08 0.98
CA ASP A 84 -12.55 16.93 0.39
C ASP A 84 -13.67 17.19 1.41
N GLN A 85 -13.80 18.44 1.84
CA GLN A 85 -14.86 18.89 2.75
C GLN A 85 -16.30 18.65 2.23
N ASN A 86 -16.48 18.34 0.95
CA ASN A 86 -17.78 18.04 0.34
C ASN A 86 -18.04 16.55 0.16
N ASP A 87 -17.07 15.69 0.43
CA ASP A 87 -17.25 14.24 0.39
C ASP A 87 -17.73 13.72 1.75
N VAL A 88 -18.43 12.59 1.74
CA VAL A 88 -18.96 11.95 2.95
C VAL A 88 -18.00 10.90 3.53
N PHE A 89 -16.97 10.51 2.77
CA PHE A 89 -15.97 9.55 3.22
C PHE A 89 -14.98 10.21 4.19
N THR A 90 -14.64 9.51 5.27
CA THR A 90 -13.65 9.96 6.24
C THR A 90 -12.92 8.77 6.82
N ILE A 91 -11.59 8.87 6.91
CA ILE A 91 -10.75 7.92 7.64
C ILE A 91 -10.91 8.23 9.14
N LEU A 92 -11.39 7.24 9.90
CA LEU A 92 -11.93 7.46 11.24
C LEU A 92 -10.89 7.35 12.37
N ASP A 93 -9.78 6.65 12.12
CA ASP A 93 -8.83 6.19 13.13
C ASP A 93 -7.44 6.83 13.03
N LEU A 94 -7.31 7.89 12.21
CA LEU A 94 -6.09 8.68 12.05
C LEU A 94 -6.36 10.17 12.24
N SER A 95 -5.38 10.88 12.81
CA SER A 95 -5.29 12.34 12.68
C SER A 95 -4.88 12.73 11.25
N ALA A 96 -5.10 14.00 10.88
CA ALA A 96 -4.71 14.50 9.55
C ALA A 96 -3.20 14.32 9.30
N ASP A 97 -2.35 14.62 10.29
CA ASP A 97 -0.90 14.46 10.21
C ASP A 97 -0.51 12.99 10.02
N GLU A 98 -1.13 12.06 10.78
CA GLU A 98 -0.92 10.63 10.57
C GLU A 98 -1.36 10.19 9.16
N THR A 99 -2.51 10.67 8.67
CA THR A 99 -2.99 10.36 7.31
C THR A 99 -1.98 10.81 6.25
N TYR A 100 -1.41 12.02 6.38
CA TYR A 100 -0.36 12.50 5.47
C TYR A 100 0.91 11.64 5.54
N ALA A 101 1.37 11.31 6.75
CA ALA A 101 2.57 10.51 6.92
C ALA A 101 2.41 9.07 6.37
N PHE A 102 1.23 8.47 6.57
CA PHE A 102 0.91 7.16 5.99
C PHE A 102 0.78 7.21 4.46
N LYS A 103 0.17 8.27 3.93
CA LYS A 103 0.07 8.53 2.49
C LYS A 103 1.45 8.63 1.85
N GLU A 104 2.33 9.49 2.37
CA GLU A 104 3.70 9.65 1.86
C GLU A 104 4.42 8.31 1.83
N ARG A 105 4.33 7.56 2.94
CA ARG A 105 4.99 6.28 3.07
C ARG A 105 4.47 5.23 2.10
N PHE A 106 3.17 5.19 1.86
CA PHE A 106 2.56 4.32 0.86
C PHE A 106 3.03 4.68 -0.55
N GLU A 107 3.00 5.96 -0.91
CA GLU A 107 3.42 6.45 -2.24
C GLU A 107 4.90 6.13 -2.50
N MET A 108 5.77 6.32 -1.51
CA MET A 108 7.20 6.00 -1.64
C MET A 108 7.45 4.50 -1.78
N ALA A 109 6.72 3.66 -1.04
CA ALA A 109 6.82 2.21 -1.17
C ALA A 109 6.36 1.73 -2.56
N VAL A 110 5.25 2.27 -3.08
CA VAL A 110 4.75 1.96 -4.42
C VAL A 110 5.74 2.40 -5.50
N ALA A 111 6.23 3.65 -5.44
CA ALA A 111 7.23 4.15 -6.38
C ALA A 111 8.50 3.29 -6.36
N GLY A 112 8.91 2.86 -5.16
CA GLY A 112 10.07 1.99 -4.96
C GLY A 112 9.98 0.67 -5.73
N VAL A 113 8.79 0.08 -5.87
CA VAL A 113 8.62 -1.17 -6.65
C VAL A 113 9.05 -0.99 -8.10
N PHE A 114 8.71 0.13 -8.72
CA PHE A 114 9.01 0.38 -10.12
C PHE A 114 10.40 0.99 -10.34
N SER A 115 10.95 1.68 -9.34
CA SER A 115 12.26 2.33 -9.45
C SER A 115 13.41 1.51 -8.88
N GLY A 116 13.14 0.44 -8.12
CA GLY A 116 14.15 -0.31 -7.37
C GLY A 116 14.79 0.45 -6.20
N LYS A 117 14.19 1.58 -5.78
CA LYS A 117 14.75 2.47 -4.75
C LYS A 117 13.88 2.43 -3.51
N VAL A 118 14.44 1.96 -2.40
CA VAL A 118 13.79 1.95 -1.09
C VAL A 118 14.32 3.14 -0.29
N ILE A 119 13.41 3.96 0.23
CA ILE A 119 13.74 5.09 1.11
C ILE A 119 14.14 4.53 2.48
N ALA A 120 15.18 5.13 3.09
CA ALA A 120 15.66 4.73 4.40
C ALA A 120 14.62 5.04 5.49
N GLU A 121 14.55 4.17 6.51
CA GLU A 121 13.53 4.24 7.57
C GLU A 121 13.65 5.49 8.44
N ASP A 122 14.86 6.05 8.58
CA ASP A 122 15.12 7.28 9.31
C ASP A 122 14.63 8.55 8.61
N ALA A 123 14.21 8.44 7.35
CA ALA A 123 13.61 9.54 6.61
C ALA A 123 12.11 9.71 6.89
N PHE A 124 11.45 8.75 7.54
CA PHE A 124 10.01 8.78 7.82
C PHE A 124 9.72 9.18 9.26
N GLU A 125 8.66 9.98 9.46
CA GLU A 125 8.15 10.31 10.80
C GLU A 125 7.46 9.11 11.47
N LEU A 126 6.79 8.26 10.68
CA LEU A 126 6.16 7.05 11.18
C LEU A 126 7.19 5.94 11.37
N ILE A 127 7.25 5.38 12.58
CA ILE A 127 8.08 4.21 12.87
C ILE A 127 7.32 2.94 12.45
N ASN A 128 7.96 2.08 11.64
CA ASN A 128 7.40 0.79 11.28
C ASN A 128 7.57 -0.20 12.44
N PRO A 129 6.48 -0.73 13.03
CA PRO A 129 6.54 -1.62 14.18
C PRO A 129 6.97 -3.06 13.83
N LEU A 130 7.18 -3.38 12.56
CA LEU A 130 7.60 -4.72 12.10
C LEU A 130 9.13 -4.84 11.92
N LEU A 131 9.89 -3.79 12.21
CA LEU A 131 11.35 -3.75 12.11
C LEU A 131 12.05 -4.07 13.43
#